data_AF-A0A428NGC4-F1
#
_entry.id   AF-A0A428NGC4-F1
#
_cell.length_a   1.000
_cell.length_b   1.000
_cell.length_c   1.000
_cell.angle_alpha   90.00
_cell.angle_beta   90.00
_cell.angle_gamma   90.00
#
_symmetry.space_group_name_H-M   'P 1'
#
loop_
_entity.id
_entity.type
_entity.pdbx_description
1 polymer ?
#
loop_
_entity_poly.entity_id
_entity_poly.type
_entity_poly.pdbx_seq_one_letter_code
_entity_poly.pdbx_strand_id
1 'polypeptide(L)'
;MKAVTILVALSGLLLGANADSHGACGCQINSDGAIDTDATQTCCQRFGGTSTYLSTSGKVRFAGEYCLKNNIDGDSFYNCCRQFLSRGDSACPW
;
A
#
# COMPACT_ATOMS: atom_id res chain seq x y z
N MET A 1 50.11 -21.96 8.78
CA MET A 1 49.06 -22.65 8.00
C MET A 1 48.09 -21.59 7.50
N LYS A 2 47.87 -21.52 6.18
CA LYS A 2 47.08 -20.47 5.51
C LYS A 2 45.59 -20.81 5.66
N ALA A 3 44.81 -19.97 6.34
CA ALA A 3 43.36 -20.08 6.32
C ALA A 3 42.83 -19.18 5.19
N VAL A 4 42.45 -19.81 4.08
CA VAL A 4 41.75 -19.18 2.97
C VAL A 4 40.27 -19.22 3.33
N THR A 5 39.69 -18.08 3.71
CA THR A 5 38.25 -17.99 3.95
C THR A 5 37.58 -17.57 2.65
N ILE A 6 36.82 -18.50 2.06
CA ILE A 6 36.07 -18.30 0.82
C ILE A 6 34.86 -17.41 1.13
N LEU A 7 34.78 -16.23 0.50
CA LEU A 7 33.56 -15.43 0.46
C LEU A 7 32.53 -16.14 -0.44
N VAL A 8 31.43 -16.61 0.15
CA VAL A 8 30.24 -17.00 -0.61
C VAL A 8 29.40 -15.75 -0.83
N ALA A 9 29.53 -15.14 -2.01
CA ALA A 9 28.64 -14.07 -2.45
C ALA A 9 27.26 -14.66 -2.77
N LEU A 10 26.30 -14.49 -1.86
CA LEU A 10 24.90 -14.82 -2.12
C LEU A 10 24.31 -13.69 -2.98
N SER A 11 24.40 -13.83 -4.30
CA SER A 11 23.68 -12.97 -5.24
C SER A 11 22.19 -13.31 -5.18
N GLY A 12 21.48 -12.67 -4.24
CA GLY A 12 20.02 -12.70 -4.21
C GLY A 12 19.48 -12.00 -5.47
N LEU A 13 18.89 -12.78 -6.37
CA LEU A 13 18.03 -12.23 -7.42
C LEU A 13 16.88 -11.50 -6.74
N LEU A 14 16.95 -10.17 -6.71
CA LEU A 14 15.80 -9.32 -6.46
C LEU A 14 14.88 -9.47 -7.68
N LEU A 15 14.00 -10.46 -7.62
CA LEU A 15 12.81 -10.48 -8.46
C LEU A 15 12.05 -9.19 -8.11
N GLY A 16 12.16 -8.19 -8.97
CA GLY A 16 11.33 -6.99 -8.86
C GLY A 16 9.88 -7.45 -8.97
N ALA A 17 9.19 -7.57 -7.84
CA ALA A 17 7.76 -7.56 -7.82
C ALA A 17 7.37 -6.26 -8.56
N ASN A 18 6.73 -6.40 -9.71
CA ASN A 18 6.11 -5.24 -10.36
C ASN A 18 5.03 -4.80 -9.38
N ALA A 19 5.32 -3.80 -8.56
CA ALA A 19 4.31 -3.25 -7.68
C ALA A 19 3.16 -2.81 -8.58
N ASP A 20 1.99 -3.41 -8.37
CA ASP A 20 0.80 -3.05 -9.11
C ASP A 20 0.55 -1.55 -8.85
N SER A 21 0.54 -0.80 -9.94
CA SER A 21 0.36 0.65 -9.90
C SER A 21 -1.14 0.92 -9.84
N HIS A 22 -1.57 1.59 -8.77
CA HIS A 22 -2.95 1.91 -8.51
C HIS A 22 -3.28 3.39 -8.79
N GLY A 23 -4.50 3.65 -9.26
CA GLY A 23 -5.10 4.97 -9.37
C GLY A 23 -5.92 5.40 -8.15
N ALA A 24 -6.30 4.45 -7.28
CA ALA A 24 -6.98 4.74 -6.02
C ALA A 24 -6.58 3.77 -4.91
N CYS A 25 -6.40 4.28 -3.69
CA CYS A 25 -6.20 3.46 -2.50
C CYS A 25 -6.87 4.06 -1.25
N GLY A 26 -7.43 3.21 -0.39
CA GLY A 26 -8.00 3.59 0.90
C GLY A 26 -7.52 2.67 2.01
N CYS A 27 -7.28 3.21 3.21
CA CYS A 27 -6.87 2.44 4.36
C CYS A 27 -8.06 1.72 4.97
N GLN A 28 -7.98 0.40 5.16
CA GLN A 28 -9.00 -0.36 5.87
C GLN A 28 -8.60 -0.50 7.35
N ILE A 29 -9.58 -0.49 8.25
CA ILE A 29 -9.36 -0.74 9.70
C ILE A 29 -8.77 -2.14 9.98
N ASN A 30 -9.08 -3.09 9.09
CA ASN A 30 -8.53 -4.44 8.98
C ASN A 30 -8.80 -5.01 7.59
N SER A 31 -8.19 -6.14 7.23
CA SER A 31 -8.47 -6.83 5.96
C SER A 31 -9.96 -7.08 5.76
N ASP A 32 -10.47 -6.73 4.58
CA ASP A 32 -11.90 -6.73 4.23
C ASP A 32 -12.81 -5.87 5.13
N GLY A 33 -12.23 -4.97 5.93
CA GLY A 33 -12.92 -4.04 6.82
C GLY A 33 -13.37 -2.74 6.15
N ALA A 34 -14.03 -1.90 6.94
CA ALA A 34 -14.41 -0.55 6.53
C ALA A 34 -13.18 0.32 6.27
N ILE A 35 -13.34 1.31 5.40
CA ILE A 35 -12.33 2.33 5.12
C ILE A 35 -12.25 3.32 6.29
N ASP A 36 -11.04 3.56 6.78
CA ASP A 36 -10.71 4.57 7.78
C ASP A 36 -10.36 5.89 7.10
N THR A 37 -11.20 6.90 7.31
CA THR A 37 -11.08 8.22 6.65
C THR A 37 -9.80 8.94 7.07
N ASP A 38 -9.48 8.99 8.37
CA ASP A 38 -8.38 9.80 8.90
C ASP A 38 -7.02 9.25 8.46
N ALA A 39 -6.85 7.92 8.54
CA ALA A 39 -5.65 7.26 8.04
C ALA A 39 -5.51 7.42 6.52
N THR A 40 -6.62 7.30 5.78
CA THR A 40 -6.60 7.48 4.32
C THR A 40 -6.20 8.90 3.93
N GLN A 41 -6.79 9.93 4.54
CA GLN A 41 -6.46 11.31 4.25
C GLN A 41 -5.00 11.63 4.59
N THR A 42 -4.52 11.16 5.75
CA THR A 42 -3.13 11.35 6.16
C THR A 42 -2.16 10.70 5.19
N CYS A 43 -2.41 9.45 4.80
CA CYS A 43 -1.60 8.78 3.78
C CYS A 43 -1.72 9.47 2.41
N CYS A 44 -2.89 9.94 2.03
CA CYS A 44 -3.07 10.61 0.75
C CYS A 44 -2.24 11.89 0.62
N GLN A 45 -2.18 12.69 1.69
CA GLN A 45 -1.33 13.88 1.75
C GLN A 45 0.15 13.52 1.56
N ARG A 46 0.64 12.44 2.21
CA ARG A 46 2.04 11.99 2.07
C ARG A 46 2.38 11.54 0.65
N PHE A 47 1.41 10.96 -0.06
CA PHE A 47 1.57 10.53 -1.44
C PHE A 47 1.33 11.67 -2.45
N GLY A 48 0.89 12.85 -2.00
CA GLY A 48 0.57 13.98 -2.87
C GLY A 48 -0.67 13.74 -3.74
N GLY A 49 -1.62 12.95 -3.25
CA GLY A 49 -2.90 12.69 -3.92
C GLY A 49 -4.02 13.61 -3.45
N THR A 50 -5.23 13.36 -3.96
CA THR A 50 -6.46 14.03 -3.52
C THR A 50 -7.44 13.00 -2.98
N SER A 51 -7.99 13.26 -1.80
CA SER A 51 -8.98 12.36 -1.20
C SER A 51 -10.37 12.58 -1.83
N THR A 52 -11.11 11.50 -2.05
CA THR A 52 -12.47 11.53 -2.59
C THR A 52 -13.27 10.35 -2.08
N TYR A 53 -14.53 10.59 -1.74
CA TYR A 53 -15.46 9.53 -1.36
C TYR A 53 -15.85 8.68 -2.57
N LEU A 54 -15.67 7.37 -2.47
CA LEU A 54 -16.12 6.39 -3.46
C LEU A 54 -17.23 5.52 -2.87
N SER A 55 -18.29 5.33 -3.65
CA SER A 55 -19.33 4.35 -3.35
C SER A 55 -18.94 2.97 -3.89
N THR A 56 -19.54 1.92 -3.34
CA THR A 56 -19.35 0.56 -3.86
C THR A 56 -19.81 0.47 -5.31
N SER A 57 -18.93 -0.01 -6.18
CA SER A 57 -19.19 -0.14 -7.61
C SER A 57 -18.13 -1.02 -8.23
N GLY A 58 -18.47 -1.95 -9.12
CA GLY A 58 -17.51 -2.77 -9.92
C GLY A 58 -16.22 -3.19 -9.21
N LYS A 59 -15.21 -2.31 -9.22
CA LYS A 59 -13.88 -2.47 -8.59
C LYS A 59 -13.79 -2.04 -7.12
N VAL A 60 -14.58 -1.05 -6.68
CA VAL A 60 -14.65 -0.55 -5.30
C VAL A 60 -15.53 -1.48 -4.46
N ARG A 61 -14.89 -2.34 -3.67
CA ARG A 61 -15.56 -3.28 -2.77
C ARG A 61 -16.05 -2.65 -1.47
N PHE A 62 -15.38 -1.60 -1.00
CA PHE A 62 -15.65 -0.94 0.29
C PHE A 62 -15.93 0.54 0.03
N ALA A 63 -17.09 1.03 0.44
CA ALA A 63 -17.37 2.47 0.32
C ALA A 63 -16.57 3.25 1.39
N GLY A 64 -16.13 4.45 1.04
CA GLY A 64 -15.38 5.30 1.95
C GLY A 64 -14.51 6.32 1.24
N GLU A 65 -13.63 6.97 2.00
CA GLU A 65 -12.67 7.94 1.47
C GLU A 65 -11.48 7.23 0.81
N TYR A 66 -11.15 7.56 -0.43
CA TYR A 66 -9.99 7.02 -1.14
C TYR A 66 -9.05 8.13 -1.56
N CYS A 67 -7.75 7.84 -1.54
CA CYS A 67 -6.75 8.67 -2.17
C CYS A 67 -6.71 8.42 -3.67
N LEU A 68 -6.91 9.46 -4.47
CA LEU A 68 -6.78 9.43 -5.92
C LEU A 68 -5.44 10.04 -6.33
N LYS A 69 -4.63 9.24 -7.02
CA LYS A 69 -3.36 9.65 -7.64
C LYS A 69 -2.92 8.57 -8.62
N ASN A 70 -2.28 8.98 -9.72
CA ASN A 70 -1.66 8.02 -10.64
C ASN A 70 -0.42 7.36 -10.01
N ASN A 71 -0.27 6.06 -10.25
CA ASN A 71 0.88 5.27 -9.82
C ASN A 71 1.09 5.30 -8.30
N ILE A 72 0.02 5.00 -7.54
CA ILE A 72 0.14 4.64 -6.13
C ILE A 72 0.67 3.21 -6.06
N ASP A 73 1.81 3.04 -5.41
CA ASP A 73 2.35 1.72 -5.06
C ASP A 73 1.53 1.14 -3.90
N GLY A 74 0.85 0.02 -4.15
CA GLY A 74 -0.10 -0.58 -3.19
C GLY A 74 0.57 -0.99 -1.89
N ASP A 75 1.76 -1.59 -1.96
CA ASP A 75 2.54 -2.01 -0.79
C ASP A 75 2.98 -0.80 0.06
N SER A 76 3.39 0.29 -0.58
CA SER A 76 3.76 1.52 0.10
C SER A 76 2.55 2.16 0.77
N PHE A 77 1.38 2.14 0.12
CA PHE A 77 0.15 2.67 0.70
C PHE A 77 -0.32 1.81 1.88
N TYR A 78 -0.29 0.47 1.74
CA TYR A 78 -0.50 -0.50 2.81
C TYR A 78 0.41 -0.20 4.01
N ASN A 79 1.71 -0.04 3.78
CA ASN A 79 2.68 0.26 4.82
C ASN A 79 2.41 1.62 5.49
N CYS A 80 1.87 2.60 4.76
CA CYS A 80 1.42 3.85 5.35
C CYS A 80 0.23 3.64 6.29
N CYS A 81 -0.81 2.90 5.87
CA CYS A 81 -1.98 2.61 6.69
C CYS A 81 -1.60 1.93 8.02
N ARG A 82 -0.65 0.98 7.96
CA ARG A 82 -0.15 0.24 9.13
C ARG A 82 0.54 1.12 10.19
N GLN A 83 0.99 2.32 9.84
CA GLN A 83 1.58 3.26 10.81
C GLN A 83 0.53 3.85 11.76
N PHE A 84 -0.73 3.86 11.35
CA PHE A 84 -1.85 4.44 12.12
C PHE A 84 -2.82 3.37 12.62
N LEU A 85 -2.93 2.27 11.87
CA LEU A 85 -3.85 1.17 12.13
C LEU A 85 -3.05 -0.11 12.35
N SER A 86 -2.94 -0.58 13.59
CA SER A 86 -2.12 -1.74 13.95
C SER A 86 -2.49 -3.04 13.22
N ARG A 87 -3.78 -3.18 12.88
CA ARG A 87 -4.34 -4.27 12.07
C ARG A 87 -4.74 -3.82 10.68
N GLY A 88 -4.40 -2.59 10.29
CA GLY A 88 -4.86 -1.98 9.06
C GLY A 88 -4.41 -2.71 7.82
N ASP A 89 -5.13 -2.44 6.74
CA ASP A 89 -4.85 -2.95 5.40
C ASP A 89 -5.03 -1.80 4.39
N SER A 90 -4.80 -2.04 3.11
CA SER A 90 -5.16 -1.11 2.04
C SER A 90 -6.03 -1.77 0.99
N ALA A 91 -7.11 -1.11 0.61
CA ALA A 91 -7.90 -1.47 -0.57
C ALA A 91 -7.50 -0.56 -1.74
N CYS A 92 -6.94 -1.14 -2.79
CA CYS A 92 -6.55 -0.40 -3.99
C CYS A 92 -7.29 -0.91 -5.25
N PRO A 93 -8.48 -0.38 -5.56
CA PRO A 93 -9.40 -0.98 -6.53
C PRO A 93 -8.96 -0.91 -8.01
N TRP A 94 -8.10 0.04 -8.40
CA TRP A 94 -7.50 0.14 -9.73
C TRP A 94 -6.22 0.94 -9.64
#